data_AF-A0AAD5A8N5-F1
#
_entry.id   AF-A0AAD5A8N5-F1
#
_cell.length_a   1.000
_cell.length_b   1.000
_cell.length_c   1.000
_cell.angle_alpha   90.00
_cell.angle_beta   90.00
_cell.angle_gamma   90.00
#
_symmetry.space_group_name_H-M   'P 1'
#
loop_
_entity.id
_entity.type
_entity.pdbx_description
1 polymer ?
#
loop_
_entity_poly.entity_id
_entity_poly.type
_entity_poly.pdbx_seq_one_letter_code
_entity_poly.pdbx_strand_id
1 'polypeptide(L)'
;VPYTALAGMSSSKLFPEVREAFEAVEKFHLVSSYGIQHRMIPPAGRPEIVIEGSADKKTWAEISSMYKPGVTSGVPAVLGPYEPRLDWKLWEAALEMHDQNLWFTGLIQRLLKGNQD
;
A
#
# COMPACT_ATOMS: atom_id res chain seq x y z
N VAL A 1 -20.66 3.60 6.68
CA VAL A 1 -20.70 4.52 7.85
C VAL A 1 -19.81 5.71 7.50
N PRO A 2 -20.32 6.95 7.44
CA PRO A 2 -19.79 7.99 6.54
C PRO A 2 -18.70 8.88 7.14
N TYR A 3 -18.07 8.48 8.25
CA TYR A 3 -17.00 9.26 8.88
C TYR A 3 -15.68 8.49 8.86
N THR A 4 -15.27 8.09 7.66
CA THR A 4 -13.88 7.70 7.40
C THR A 4 -13.03 8.96 7.61
N ALA A 5 -12.14 8.92 8.61
CA ALA A 5 -11.24 10.00 9.06
C ALA A 5 -11.26 11.28 8.21
N LEU A 6 -11.65 12.40 8.81
CA LEU A 6 -11.63 13.75 8.24
C LEU A 6 -10.18 14.24 8.01
N ALA A 7 -9.36 13.48 7.29
CA ALA A 7 -7.98 13.82 7.01
C ALA A 7 -7.91 14.83 5.85
N GLY A 8 -7.79 16.11 6.23
CA GLY A 8 -7.22 17.19 5.43
C GLY A 8 -8.11 17.83 4.35
N MET A 9 -8.93 17.06 3.63
CA MET A 9 -9.69 17.59 2.48
C MET A 9 -11.18 17.88 2.77
N SER A 10 -11.75 17.28 3.82
CA SER A 10 -13.18 17.43 4.17
C SER A 10 -13.44 18.41 5.32
N SER A 11 -12.40 18.74 6.10
CA SER A 11 -12.52 19.58 7.30
C SER A 11 -13.02 21.00 7.01
N SER A 12 -12.66 21.58 5.86
CA SER A 12 -13.06 22.95 5.47
C SER A 12 -14.53 23.07 5.02
N LYS A 13 -15.24 21.96 4.85
CA LYS A 13 -16.66 21.94 4.42
C LYS A 13 -17.64 21.69 5.56
N LEU A 14 -17.14 21.49 6.79
CA LEU A 14 -17.97 21.19 7.94
C LEU A 14 -18.35 22.45 8.71
N PHE A 15 -19.57 22.46 9.25
CA PHE A 15 -20.01 23.51 10.16
C PHE A 15 -19.12 23.52 11.41
N PRO A 16 -18.71 24.70 11.90
CA PRO A 16 -17.83 24.83 13.08
C PRO A 16 -18.33 24.06 14.31
N GLU A 17 -19.65 24.04 14.52
CA GLU A 17 -20.31 23.39 15.65
C GLU A 17 -20.13 21.86 15.62
N VAL A 18 -20.13 21.26 14.43
CA VAL A 18 -19.92 19.82 14.26
C VAL A 18 -18.47 19.46 14.55
N ARG A 19 -17.53 20.34 14.18
CA ARG A 19 -16.10 20.15 14.48
C ARG A 19 -15.84 20.25 15.98
N GLU A 20 -16.40 21.26 16.64
CA GLU A 20 -16.25 21.44 18.10
C GLU A 20 -16.84 20.26 18.88
N ALA A 21 -18.03 19.79 18.48
CA ALA A 21 -18.63 18.59 19.06
C ALA A 21 -17.77 17.33 18.86
N PHE A 22 -17.16 17.16 17.68
CA PHE A 22 -16.25 16.04 17.40
C PHE A 22 -14.97 16.12 18.26
N GLU A 23 -14.31 17.28 18.33
CA GLU A 23 -13.10 17.50 19.15
C GLU A 23 -13.35 17.25 20.65
N ALA A 24 -14.54 17.59 21.14
CA ALA A 24 -14.94 17.34 22.53
C ALA A 24 -15.04 15.84 22.86
N VAL A 25 -15.48 15.00 21.91
CA VAL A 25 -15.67 13.55 22.12
C VAL A 25 -14.51 12.69 21.65
N GLU A 26 -13.62 13.21 20.81
CA GLU A 26 -12.48 12.49 20.22
C GLU A 26 -11.56 11.86 21.28
N LYS A 27 -11.30 12.58 22.38
CA LYS A 27 -10.45 12.14 23.50
C LYS A 27 -10.94 10.85 24.18
N PHE A 28 -12.23 10.56 24.07
CA PHE A 28 -12.83 9.38 24.68
C PHE A 28 -12.80 8.16 23.75
N HIS A 29 -12.34 8.32 22.50
CA HIS A 29 -12.28 7.27 21.48
C HIS A 29 -13.59 6.47 21.30
N LEU A 30 -14.73 7.08 21.65
CA LEU A 30 -16.08 6.45 21.61
C LEU A 30 -16.47 6.01 20.20
N VAL A 31 -15.97 6.73 19.19
CA VAL A 31 -16.05 6.36 17.78
C VAL A 31 -14.63 6.40 17.21
N SER A 32 -14.10 5.25 16.84
CA SER A 32 -12.79 5.14 16.22
C SER A 32 -12.92 4.84 14.74
N SER A 33 -12.02 5.38 13.93
CA SER A 33 -11.89 4.95 12.53
C SER A 33 -11.49 3.48 12.52
N TYR A 34 -12.33 2.63 11.90
CA TYR A 34 -12.05 1.21 11.77
C TYR A 34 -11.31 0.95 10.46
N GLY A 35 -10.19 0.23 10.51
CA GLY A 35 -9.43 -0.21 9.33
C GLY A 35 -7.93 -0.30 9.58
N ILE A 36 -7.32 -1.38 9.08
CA ILE A 36 -5.88 -1.70 9.24
C ILE A 36 -4.97 -0.65 8.56
N GLN A 37 -5.43 0.02 7.49
CA GLN A 37 -4.84 1.25 6.96
C GLN A 37 -5.95 2.14 6.39
N HIS A 38 -6.56 3.00 7.21
CA HIS A 38 -7.69 3.85 6.81
C HIS A 38 -7.38 4.85 5.67
N ARG A 39 -6.10 5.04 5.31
CA ARG A 39 -5.64 5.80 4.14
C ARG A 39 -4.68 4.96 3.30
N MET A 40 -5.24 4.12 2.44
CA MET A 40 -4.48 3.13 1.64
C MET A 40 -3.73 3.74 0.45
N ILE A 41 -4.11 4.94 -0.01
CA ILE A 41 -3.55 5.56 -1.21
C ILE A 41 -3.26 7.04 -0.90
N PRO A 42 -1.99 7.49 -1.02
CA PRO A 42 -1.66 8.91 -0.97
C PRO A 42 -2.44 9.73 -2.03
N PRO A 43 -2.68 11.03 -1.82
CA PRO A 43 -3.31 11.88 -2.84
C PRO A 43 -2.58 11.90 -4.19
N ALA A 44 -1.27 11.60 -4.18
CA ALA A 44 -0.44 11.49 -5.37
C ALA A 44 -0.65 10.19 -6.18
N GLY A 45 -1.54 9.29 -5.73
CA GLY A 45 -1.78 7.98 -6.33
C GLY A 45 -1.09 6.84 -5.57
N ARG A 46 -1.16 5.63 -6.13
CA ARG A 46 -0.59 4.42 -5.54
C ARG A 46 0.86 4.28 -6.01
N PRO A 47 1.87 4.49 -5.14
CA PRO A 47 3.24 4.18 -5.51
C PRO A 47 3.41 2.66 -5.63
N GLU A 48 4.25 2.25 -6.57
CA GLU A 48 4.46 0.85 -6.87
C GLU A 48 5.92 0.56 -7.17
N ILE A 49 6.42 -0.51 -6.58
CA ILE A 49 7.70 -1.11 -6.96
C ILE A 49 7.44 -2.09 -8.10
N VAL A 50 8.19 -1.92 -9.19
CA VAL A 50 8.28 -2.85 -10.33
C VAL A 50 9.68 -3.43 -10.30
N ILE A 51 9.78 -4.76 -10.28
CA ILE A 51 11.08 -5.45 -10.31
C ILE A 51 11.30 -5.93 -11.73
N GLU A 52 12.40 -5.51 -12.34
CA GLU A 52 12.80 -6.00 -13.66
C GLU A 52 13.99 -6.95 -13.52
N GLY A 53 13.96 -8.02 -14.32
CA GLY A 53 15.02 -9.01 -14.40
C GLY A 53 15.54 -9.15 -15.82
N SER A 54 16.83 -9.45 -15.95
CA SER A 54 17.47 -9.72 -17.23
C SER A 54 18.43 -10.90 -17.11
N ALA A 55 18.26 -11.90 -17.98
CA ALA A 55 19.17 -13.04 -18.05
C ALA A 55 20.43 -12.76 -18.89
N ASP A 56 20.32 -11.87 -19.88
CA ASP A 56 21.38 -11.52 -20.83
C ASP A 56 22.03 -10.15 -20.55
N LYS A 57 21.56 -9.45 -19.50
CA LYS A 57 21.92 -8.08 -19.13
C LYS A 57 21.57 -7.02 -20.18
N LYS A 58 20.80 -7.37 -21.21
CA LYS A 58 20.43 -6.49 -22.33
C LYS A 58 18.93 -6.31 -22.44
N THR A 59 18.18 -7.39 -22.28
CA THR A 59 16.71 -7.39 -22.30
C THR A 59 16.21 -7.46 -20.87
N TRP A 60 15.56 -6.38 -20.44
CA TRP A 60 14.92 -6.30 -19.13
C TRP A 60 13.44 -6.55 -19.30
N ALA A 61 12.90 -7.45 -18.48
CA ALA A 61 11.49 -7.76 -18.43
C ALA A 61 10.99 -7.62 -17.00
N GLU A 62 9.79 -7.08 -16.84
CA GLU A 62 9.11 -7.05 -15.57
C GLU A 62 8.88 -8.48 -15.05
N ILE A 63 9.27 -8.71 -13.81
CA ILE A 63 8.93 -9.92 -13.07
C ILE A 63 7.51 -9.76 -12.57
N SER A 64 6.58 -10.45 -13.23
CA SER A 64 5.15 -10.31 -12.94
C SER A 64 4.77 -10.90 -11.59
N SER A 65 4.09 -10.08 -10.79
CA SER A 65 3.42 -10.50 -9.56
C SER A 65 2.10 -11.21 -9.87
N MET A 66 1.79 -12.30 -9.17
CA MET A 66 0.57 -13.08 -9.44
C MET A 66 -0.72 -12.38 -9.05
N TYR A 67 -0.71 -11.57 -7.98
CA TYR A 67 -1.93 -10.96 -7.45
C TYR A 67 -1.88 -9.43 -7.39
N LYS A 68 -0.76 -8.84 -7.83
CA LYS A 68 -0.64 -7.39 -7.93
C LYS A 68 -1.54 -6.88 -9.07
N PRO A 69 -2.42 -5.90 -8.80
CA PRO A 69 -3.27 -5.32 -9.83
C PRO A 69 -2.44 -4.43 -10.78
N GLY A 70 -1.90 -5.02 -11.84
CA GLY A 70 -1.11 -4.34 -12.88
C GLY A 70 -1.75 -4.33 -14.27
N VAL A 71 -2.42 -5.42 -14.66
CA VAL A 71 -3.06 -5.52 -15.98
C VAL A 71 -4.50 -5.00 -15.90
N THR A 72 -4.75 -3.83 -16.49
CA THR A 72 -6.09 -3.19 -16.49
C THR A 72 -7.13 -3.90 -17.35
N SER A 73 -6.69 -4.75 -18.28
CA SER A 73 -7.56 -5.56 -19.15
C SER A 73 -7.87 -6.96 -18.60
N GLY A 74 -7.27 -7.35 -17.47
CA GLY A 74 -7.43 -8.67 -16.87
C GLY A 74 -8.58 -8.72 -15.87
N VAL A 75 -9.18 -9.91 -15.71
CA VAL A 75 -10.12 -10.16 -14.61
C VAL A 75 -9.32 -10.14 -13.29
N PRO A 76 -9.75 -9.37 -12.27
CA PRO A 76 -9.09 -9.38 -10.97
C PRO A 76 -9.04 -10.79 -10.38
N ALA A 77 -7.88 -11.17 -9.84
CA ALA A 77 -7.75 -12.45 -9.15
C ALA A 77 -8.63 -12.47 -7.89
N VAL A 78 -9.40 -13.55 -7.71
CA VAL A 78 -10.14 -13.80 -6.46
C VAL A 78 -9.14 -14.34 -5.44
N LEU A 79 -8.77 -13.50 -4.49
CA LEU A 79 -7.96 -13.91 -3.35
C LEU A 79 -8.86 -14.62 -2.33
N GLY A 80 -8.62 -15.92 -2.14
CA GLY A 80 -9.20 -16.71 -1.04
C GLY A 80 -8.61 -16.29 0.32
N PRO A 81 -8.82 -17.04 1.41
CA PRO A 81 -8.50 -16.59 2.78
C PRO A 81 -7.00 -16.34 3.05
N TYR A 82 -6.12 -16.64 2.09
CA TYR A 82 -4.68 -16.45 2.21
C TYR A 82 -4.25 -15.17 1.48
N GLU A 83 -3.58 -14.29 2.22
CA GLU A 83 -3.05 -13.05 1.69
C GLU A 83 -1.74 -13.30 0.92
N PRO A 84 -1.58 -12.74 -0.29
CA PRO A 84 -0.35 -12.83 -1.06
C PRO A 84 0.73 -11.99 -0.38
N ARG A 85 1.50 -12.62 0.51
CA ARG A 85 2.44 -11.93 1.41
C ARG A 85 3.48 -11.10 0.67
N LEU A 86 4.01 -11.58 -0.46
CA LEU A 86 5.03 -10.84 -1.20
C LEU A 86 4.44 -9.58 -1.86
N ASP A 87 3.29 -9.70 -2.53
CA ASP A 87 2.62 -8.57 -3.19
C ASP A 87 2.22 -7.50 -2.17
N TRP A 88 1.71 -7.94 -1.01
CA TRP A 88 1.39 -7.06 0.10
C TRP A 88 2.64 -6.34 0.64
N LYS A 89 3.73 -7.08 0.83
CA LYS A 89 5.01 -6.52 1.30
C LYS A 89 5.60 -5.53 0.31
N LEU A 90 5.50 -5.79 -1.00
CA LEU A 90 5.93 -4.86 -2.04
C LEU A 90 5.07 -3.58 -2.07
N TRP A 91 3.77 -3.69 -1.82
CA TRP A 91 2.89 -2.52 -1.68
C TRP A 91 3.27 -1.67 -0.46
N GLU A 92 3.51 -2.29 0.68
CA GLU A 92 3.96 -1.61 1.91
C GLU A 92 5.32 -0.94 1.70
N ALA A 93 6.29 -1.65 1.12
CA ALA A 93 7.62 -1.11 0.84
C ALA A 93 7.61 0.04 -0.18
N ALA A 94 6.60 0.12 -1.05
CA ALA A 94 6.45 1.23 -1.99
C ALA A 94 6.02 2.54 -1.31
N LEU A 95 5.43 2.47 -0.10
CA LEU A 95 4.99 3.63 0.68
C LEU A 95 6.09 4.19 1.58
N GLU A 96 7.12 3.41 1.86
CA GLU A 96 8.20 3.72 2.79
C GLU A 96 9.51 4.08 2.06
N MET A 97 10.47 4.64 2.79
CA MET A 97 11.82 4.82 2.25
C MET A 97 12.55 3.47 2.13
N HIS A 98 13.43 3.36 1.13
CA HIS A 98 14.15 2.13 0.79
C HIS A 98 15.05 1.60 1.93
N ASP A 99 15.51 2.47 2.83
CA ASP A 99 16.34 2.16 3.98
C ASP A 99 15.56 1.48 5.12
N GLN A 100 14.23 1.64 5.17
CA GLN A 100 13.38 1.06 6.21
C GLN A 100 12.98 -0.40 5.91
N ASN A 101 13.18 -0.86 4.67
CA ASN A 101 12.75 -2.18 4.21
C ASN A 101 13.93 -3.16 4.03
N LEU A 102 14.53 -3.60 5.14
CA LEU A 102 15.67 -4.53 5.13
C LEU A 102 15.38 -5.85 4.40
N TRP A 103 14.13 -6.35 4.49
CA TRP A 103 13.71 -7.56 3.77
C TRP A 103 13.80 -7.39 2.26
N PHE A 104 13.47 -6.20 1.74
CA PHE A 104 13.47 -5.88 0.31
C PHE A 104 14.90 -5.79 -0.20
N THR A 105 15.79 -5.12 0.54
CA THR A 105 17.23 -5.10 0.24
C THR A 105 17.80 -6.51 0.19
N GLY A 106 17.43 -7.37 1.15
CA GLY A 106 17.82 -8.78 1.16
C GLY A 106 17.30 -9.55 -0.06
N LEU A 107 16.06 -9.31 -0.49
CA LEU A 107 15.47 -9.89 -1.70
C LEU A 107 16.28 -9.50 -2.94
N ILE A 108 16.53 -8.20 -3.16
CA ILE A 108 17.29 -7.72 -4.32
C ILE A 108 18.72 -8.30 -4.34
N GLN A 109 19.39 -8.35 -3.19
CA GLN A 109 20.72 -8.96 -3.10
C GLN A 109 20.72 -10.45 -3.48
N ARG A 110 19.68 -11.21 -3.09
CA ARG A 110 19.56 -12.63 -3.46
C ARG A 110 19.25 -12.80 -4.94
N LEU A 111 18.37 -11.97 -5.50
CA LEU A 111 18.08 -11.96 -6.94
C LEU A 111 19.35 -11.68 -7.76
N LEU A 112 20.16 -10.70 -7.34
CA LEU A 112 21.43 -10.37 -8.01
C LEU A 112 22.47 -11.49 -7.91
N LYS A 113 22.47 -12.27 -6.83
CA LYS A 113 23.34 -13.44 -6.69
C LYS A 113 22.89 -14.62 -7.54
N GLY A 114 21.63 -14.65 -7.98
CA GLY A 114 21.08 -15.74 -8.79
C GLY A 114 21.00 -17.07 -8.04
N ASN A 115 20.92 -17.05 -6.70
CA ASN A 115 20.75 -18.28 -5.92
C ASN A 115 19.38 -18.88 -6.22
N GLN A 116 19.37 -20.10 -6.77
CA GLN A 116 18.27 -21.03 -6.53
C GLN A 116 18.46 -21.50 -5.09
N ASP A 117 17.43 -21.37 -4.25
CA ASP A 117 17.50 -21.72 -2.81
C ASP A 117 18.17 -23.07 -2.55
#